data_AF-A0A3B9NWJ7-F1
#
_entry.id   AF-A0A3B9NWJ7-F1
#
_cell.length_a   1.000
_cell.length_b   1.000
_cell.length_c   1.000
_cell.angle_alpha   90.00
_cell.angle_beta   90.00
_cell.angle_gamma   90.00
#
_symmetry.space_group_name_H-M   'P 1'
#
loop_
_entity.id
_entity.type
_entity.pdbx_description
1 polymer ?
#
loop_
_entity_poly.entity_id
_entity_poly.type
_entity_poly.pdbx_seq_one_letter_code
_entity_poly.pdbx_strand_id
1 'polypeptide(L)'
;MTELIGTTLDSISHRLYVGSLNYSPSFLVVNLKGMAGHSLQKLIDLAIGRAVVIGGTQSASETDLLVSVKDALYFQGDDGSHPDRGYLASVEFQRNAELVMFEMDKLVDGADTIMSFWLKEGHPFYPVFWDFAFLIEKNNDAIVFIGSSSD
;
A
#
# COMPACT_ATOMS: atom_id res chain seq x y z
N MET A 1 -8.52 9.36 8.77
CA MET A 1 -7.11 8.93 8.62
C MET A 1 -6.95 8.07 7.37
N THR A 2 -7.52 6.85 7.32
CA THR A 2 -7.45 5.98 6.12
C THR A 2 -7.98 6.62 4.84
N GLU A 3 -9.08 7.38 4.90
CA GLU A 3 -9.62 8.12 3.74
C GLU A 3 -8.66 9.18 3.20
N LEU A 4 -7.97 9.92 4.08
CA LEU A 4 -6.96 10.91 3.70
C LEU A 4 -5.73 10.25 3.07
N ILE A 5 -5.27 9.14 3.66
CA ILE A 5 -4.17 8.34 3.11
C ILE A 5 -4.55 7.84 1.72
N GLY A 6 -5.72 7.20 1.58
CA GLY A 6 -6.20 6.66 0.31
C GLY A 6 -6.31 7.74 -0.78
N THR A 7 -7.00 8.83 -0.51
CA THR A 7 -7.15 9.93 -1.49
C THR A 7 -5.82 10.59 -1.87
N THR A 8 -4.87 10.68 -0.94
CA THR A 8 -3.53 11.21 -1.23
C THR A 8 -2.72 10.23 -2.09
N LEU A 9 -2.78 8.93 -1.78
CA LEU A 9 -2.17 7.86 -2.57
C LEU A 9 -2.75 7.78 -3.98
N ASP A 10 -4.07 7.95 -4.14
CA ASP A 10 -4.71 8.01 -5.46
C ASP A 10 -4.19 9.19 -6.29
N SER A 11 -4.05 10.37 -5.66
CA SER A 11 -3.48 11.54 -6.31
C SER A 11 -2.02 11.34 -6.70
N ILE A 12 -1.21 10.74 -5.82
CA ILE A 12 0.21 10.42 -6.11
C ILE A 12 0.26 9.44 -7.28
N SER A 13 -0.52 8.36 -7.23
CA SER A 13 -0.53 7.30 -8.24
C SER A 13 -0.89 7.83 -9.61
N HIS A 14 -1.96 8.64 -9.69
CA HIS A 14 -2.37 9.26 -10.94
C HIS A 14 -1.26 10.15 -11.53
N ARG A 15 -0.61 10.97 -10.69
CA ARG A 15 0.45 11.88 -11.14
C ARG A 15 1.74 11.17 -11.52
N LEU A 16 2.11 10.10 -10.81
CA LEU A 16 3.24 9.24 -11.19
C LEU A 16 2.96 8.51 -12.52
N TYR A 17 1.70 8.17 -12.82
CA TYR A 17 1.30 7.48 -14.05
C TYR A 17 1.28 8.38 -15.29
N VAL A 18 0.81 9.63 -15.19
CA VAL A 18 0.58 10.52 -16.36
C VAL A 18 1.81 10.71 -17.26
N GLY A 19 3.00 10.82 -16.67
CA GLY A 19 4.28 10.97 -17.39
C GLY A 19 5.18 9.74 -17.32
N SER A 20 4.61 8.56 -17.01
CA SER A 20 5.38 7.33 -16.81
C SER A 20 5.77 6.64 -18.13
N LEU A 21 6.67 5.67 -18.01
CA LEU A 21 6.96 4.68 -19.06
C LEU A 21 6.80 3.29 -18.45
N ASN A 22 5.91 2.47 -19.02
CA ASN A 22 5.62 1.08 -18.56
C ASN A 22 5.55 0.99 -17.02
N TYR A 23 4.77 1.86 -16.40
CA TYR A 23 4.70 1.96 -14.94
C TYR A 23 3.33 2.46 -14.51
N SER A 24 2.62 1.63 -13.74
CA SER A 24 1.31 1.93 -13.17
C SER A 24 1.27 1.54 -11.69
N PRO A 25 1.42 2.51 -10.76
CA PRO A 25 1.27 2.26 -9.33
C PRO A 25 -0.20 2.20 -8.91
N SER A 26 -0.51 1.42 -7.90
CA SER A 26 -1.86 1.28 -7.33
C SER A 26 -1.78 0.98 -5.84
N PHE A 27 -2.69 1.56 -5.07
CA PHE A 27 -2.80 1.34 -3.64
C PHE A 27 -4.24 1.07 -3.23
N LEU A 28 -4.42 0.29 -2.17
CA LEU A 28 -5.70 -0.01 -1.55
C LEU A 28 -5.54 0.14 -0.05
N VAL A 29 -6.32 1.04 0.55
CA VAL A 29 -6.38 1.24 2.01
C VAL A 29 -7.83 1.12 2.46
N VAL A 30 -8.15 0.04 3.17
CA VAL A 30 -9.51 -0.24 3.64
C VAL A 30 -9.51 -0.42 5.15
N ASN A 31 -10.34 0.37 5.85
CA ASN A 31 -10.66 0.11 7.26
C ASN A 31 -11.94 -0.72 7.36
N LEU A 32 -11.80 -1.94 7.88
CA LEU A 32 -12.88 -2.85 8.26
C LEU A 32 -13.17 -2.65 9.76
N LYS A 33 -14.13 -1.78 10.04
CA LYS A 33 -14.49 -1.38 11.41
C LYS A 33 -15.00 -2.56 12.24
N GLY A 34 -14.47 -2.73 13.45
CA GLY A 34 -14.90 -3.77 14.38
C GLY A 34 -14.54 -5.20 13.96
N MET A 35 -13.62 -5.36 13.02
CA MET A 35 -13.29 -6.65 12.41
C MET A 35 -11.94 -7.22 12.84
N ALA A 36 -11.25 -6.62 13.82
CA ALA A 36 -10.03 -7.21 14.38
C ALA A 36 -10.30 -8.62 14.94
N GLY A 37 -9.30 -9.49 14.85
CA GLY A 37 -9.37 -10.89 15.31
C GLY A 37 -10.14 -11.83 14.38
N HIS A 38 -10.73 -11.33 13.30
CA HIS A 38 -11.25 -12.21 12.25
C HIS A 38 -10.10 -12.85 11.45
N SER A 39 -10.37 -13.99 10.81
CA SER A 39 -9.36 -14.65 9.96
C SER A 39 -8.86 -13.71 8.85
N LEU A 40 -7.55 -13.67 8.63
CA LEU A 40 -6.92 -12.89 7.57
C LEU A 40 -7.62 -13.06 6.22
N GLN A 41 -7.88 -14.31 5.79
CA GLN A 41 -8.56 -14.61 4.52
C GLN A 41 -9.87 -13.81 4.36
N LYS A 42 -10.75 -13.83 5.38
CA LYS A 42 -12.01 -13.08 5.39
C LYS A 42 -11.79 -11.57 5.27
N LEU A 43 -10.79 -11.02 5.97
CA LEU A 43 -10.49 -9.59 5.94
C LEU A 43 -10.01 -9.17 4.55
N ILE A 44 -9.12 -9.95 3.93
CA ILE A 44 -8.59 -9.65 2.61
C ILE A 44 -9.67 -9.79 1.53
N ASP A 45 -10.50 -10.84 1.58
CA ASP A 45 -11.60 -11.01 0.62
C ASP A 45 -12.61 -9.86 0.68
N LEU A 46 -12.90 -9.35 1.90
CA LEU A 46 -13.78 -8.19 2.09
C LEU A 46 -13.14 -6.90 1.59
N ALA A 47 -11.86 -6.67 1.87
CA ALA A 47 -11.16 -5.47 1.45
C ALA A 47 -10.99 -5.38 -0.07
N ILE A 48 -10.68 -6.50 -0.74
CA ILE A 48 -10.53 -6.56 -2.20
C ILE A 48 -11.90 -6.67 -2.89
N GLY A 49 -12.92 -7.18 -2.20
CA GLY A 49 -14.27 -7.36 -2.75
C GLY A 49 -14.44 -8.62 -3.60
N ARG A 50 -13.46 -9.53 -3.57
CA ARG A 50 -13.50 -10.84 -4.24
C ARG A 50 -12.61 -11.83 -3.48
N ALA A 51 -12.84 -13.13 -3.70
CA ALA A 51 -11.99 -14.16 -3.15
C ALA A 51 -10.56 -14.08 -3.75
N VAL A 52 -9.55 -14.16 -2.89
CA VAL A 52 -8.13 -14.27 -3.28
C VAL A 52 -7.47 -15.45 -2.58
N VAL A 53 -6.28 -15.87 -3.04
CA VAL A 53 -5.51 -16.91 -2.35
C VAL A 53 -4.29 -16.28 -1.70
N ILE A 54 -4.24 -16.34 -0.37
CA ILE A 54 -3.07 -15.90 0.40
C ILE A 54 -2.00 -16.99 0.30
N GLY A 55 -0.80 -16.61 -0.14
CA GLY A 55 0.30 -17.54 -0.30
C GLY A 55 1.13 -17.75 0.97
N GLY A 56 1.15 -16.74 1.84
CA GLY A 56 1.88 -16.79 3.09
C GLY A 56 1.75 -15.49 3.88
N THR A 57 2.18 -15.56 5.13
CA THR A 57 2.10 -14.46 6.09
C THR A 57 3.32 -14.46 6.99
N GLN A 58 3.69 -13.29 7.47
CA GLN A 58 4.70 -13.13 8.52
C GLN A 58 4.32 -11.97 9.44
N SER A 59 4.78 -12.02 10.69
CA SER A 59 4.71 -10.85 11.57
C SER A 59 5.59 -9.75 11.01
N ALA A 60 5.16 -8.50 11.13
CA ALA A 60 5.91 -7.32 10.73
C ALA A 60 5.91 -6.28 11.85
N SER A 61 6.92 -5.42 11.87
CA SER A 61 6.96 -4.25 12.75
C SER A 61 6.36 -3.02 12.06
N GLU A 62 6.06 -1.98 12.85
CA GLU A 62 5.69 -0.65 12.33
C GLU A 62 6.76 -0.14 11.36
N THR A 63 8.03 -0.31 11.71
CA THR A 63 9.18 0.07 10.89
C THR A 63 9.19 -0.65 9.54
N ASP A 64 8.98 -1.98 9.52
CA ASP A 64 8.98 -2.75 8.27
C ASP A 64 7.91 -2.26 7.30
N LEU A 65 6.73 -1.94 7.82
CA LEU A 65 5.63 -1.39 7.05
C LEU A 65 5.98 -0.01 6.49
N LEU A 66 6.43 0.92 7.35
CA LEU A 66 6.75 2.29 6.94
C LEU A 66 7.89 2.33 5.92
N VAL A 67 8.92 1.49 6.09
CA VAL A 67 10.02 1.35 5.12
C VAL A 67 9.49 0.82 3.78
N SER A 68 8.68 -0.23 3.77
CA SER A 68 8.12 -0.81 2.54
C SER A 68 7.28 0.20 1.76
N VAL A 69 6.43 0.97 2.46
CA VAL A 69 5.59 2.01 1.84
C VAL A 69 6.45 3.14 1.29
N LYS A 70 7.48 3.56 2.04
CA LYS A 70 8.40 4.61 1.59
C LYS A 70 9.18 4.17 0.35
N ASP A 71 9.75 2.97 0.36
CA ASP A 71 10.53 2.46 -0.77
C ASP A 71 9.66 2.36 -2.03
N ALA A 72 8.41 1.92 -1.89
CA ALA A 72 7.43 1.90 -2.98
C ALA A 72 7.11 3.30 -3.53
N LEU A 73 6.85 4.29 -2.66
CA LEU A 73 6.54 5.66 -3.08
C LEU A 73 7.71 6.32 -3.81
N TYR A 74 8.95 6.04 -3.40
CA TYR A 74 10.16 6.65 -3.93
C TYR A 74 10.85 5.80 -5.02
N PHE A 75 10.20 4.75 -5.51
CA PHE A 75 10.72 3.92 -6.59
C PHE A 75 11.02 4.76 -7.84
N GLN A 76 12.25 4.66 -8.37
CA GLN A 76 12.70 5.47 -9.50
C GLN A 76 12.61 4.74 -10.85
N GLY A 77 12.55 3.41 -10.83
CA GLY A 77 12.63 2.60 -12.04
C GLY A 77 13.99 2.67 -12.74
N ASP A 78 13.98 2.32 -14.01
CA ASP A 78 15.10 2.37 -14.94
C ASP A 78 14.66 2.99 -16.28
N ASP A 79 15.45 2.83 -17.34
CA ASP A 79 15.14 3.40 -18.66
C ASP A 79 14.10 2.59 -19.46
N GLY A 80 13.73 1.40 -18.99
CA GLY A 80 12.68 0.55 -19.57
C GLY A 80 11.33 0.66 -18.86
N SER A 81 11.34 1.00 -17.56
CA SER A 81 10.14 1.31 -16.78
C SER A 81 10.43 2.33 -15.69
N HIS A 82 9.65 3.42 -15.63
CA HIS A 82 9.78 4.42 -14.59
C HIS A 82 8.49 5.25 -14.39
N PRO A 83 8.25 5.80 -13.19
CA PRO A 83 7.22 6.83 -12.98
C PRO A 83 7.54 8.11 -13.74
N ASP A 84 6.61 9.07 -13.74
CA ASP A 84 6.90 10.46 -14.07
C ASP A 84 8.03 11.00 -13.18
N ARG A 85 9.25 11.04 -13.72
CA ARG A 85 10.46 11.50 -13.04
C ARG A 85 10.38 12.99 -12.70
N GLY A 86 9.65 13.79 -13.49
CA GLY A 86 9.44 15.21 -13.23
C GLY A 86 8.55 15.45 -12.02
N TYR A 87 7.45 14.69 -11.92
CA TYR A 87 6.61 14.71 -10.73
C TYR A 87 7.32 14.14 -9.51
N LEU A 88 8.03 13.01 -9.63
CA LEU A 88 8.77 12.38 -8.52
C LEU A 88 9.80 13.33 -7.90
N ALA A 89 10.45 14.16 -8.71
CA ALA A 89 11.41 15.18 -8.25
C ALA A 89 10.75 16.48 -7.72
N SER A 90 9.42 16.61 -7.80
CA SER A 90 8.72 17.85 -7.47
C SER A 90 8.48 18.04 -5.97
N VAL A 91 8.39 19.30 -5.55
CA VAL A 91 7.99 19.68 -4.18
C VAL A 91 6.57 19.17 -3.86
N GLU A 92 5.70 19.11 -4.87
CA GLU A 92 4.33 18.59 -4.71
C GLU A 92 4.34 17.11 -4.31
N PHE A 93 5.16 16.29 -4.98
CA PHE A 93 5.34 14.88 -4.60
C PHE A 93 5.88 14.75 -3.18
N GLN A 94 6.97 15.48 -2.84
CA GLN A 94 7.56 15.39 -1.50
C GLN A 94 6.55 15.71 -0.40
N ARG A 95 5.78 16.79 -0.56
CA ARG A 95 4.73 17.18 0.40
C ARG A 95 3.66 16.09 0.55
N ASN A 96 3.20 15.50 -0.56
CA ASN A 96 2.16 14.48 -0.53
C ASN A 96 2.69 13.17 0.08
N ALA A 97 3.92 12.77 -0.26
CA ALA A 97 4.58 11.61 0.29
C ALA A 97 4.82 11.76 1.79
N GLU A 98 5.31 12.92 2.26
CA GLU A 98 5.47 13.23 3.68
C GLU A 98 4.13 13.19 4.43
N LEU A 99 3.05 13.72 3.83
CA LEU A 99 1.71 13.63 4.41
C LEU A 99 1.25 12.18 4.56
N VAL A 100 1.43 11.34 3.53
CA VAL A 100 1.12 9.91 3.61
C VAL A 100 1.92 9.24 4.71
N MET A 101 3.24 9.45 4.74
CA MET A 101 4.11 8.82 5.74
C MET A 101 3.75 9.25 7.16
N PHE A 102 3.43 10.53 7.38
CA PHE A 102 3.01 11.04 8.67
C PHE A 102 1.66 10.48 9.14
N GLU A 103 0.69 10.37 8.24
CA GLU A 103 -0.62 9.80 8.59
C GLU A 103 -0.54 8.29 8.76
N MET A 104 0.33 7.61 8.02
CA MET A 104 0.61 6.18 8.19
C MET A 104 1.30 5.89 9.53
N ASP A 105 2.28 6.70 9.93
CA ASP A 105 2.96 6.59 11.23
C ASP A 105 1.94 6.66 12.39
N LYS A 106 1.06 7.66 12.39
CA LYS A 106 -0.05 7.75 13.37
C LYS A 106 -1.02 6.56 13.31
N LEU A 107 -1.26 6.04 12.11
CA LEU A 107 -2.18 4.93 11.92
C LEU A 107 -1.63 3.67 12.58
N VAL A 108 -0.33 3.40 12.39
CA VAL A 108 0.32 2.19 12.91
C VAL A 108 0.80 2.33 14.35
N ASP A 109 1.02 3.55 14.87
CA ASP A 109 1.47 3.80 16.24
C ASP A 109 0.60 3.09 17.28
N GLY A 110 1.16 2.11 17.98
CA GLY A 110 0.42 1.32 18.97
C GLY A 110 -0.60 0.38 18.36
N ALA A 111 -0.33 -0.13 17.15
CA ALA A 111 -1.08 -1.23 16.58
C ALA A 111 -0.98 -2.48 17.47
N ASP A 112 -2.09 -3.18 17.63
CA ASP A 112 -2.16 -4.43 18.38
C ASP A 112 -1.45 -5.56 17.63
N THR A 113 -1.52 -5.53 16.29
CA THR A 113 -0.89 -6.50 15.40
C THR A 113 -0.58 -5.88 14.04
N ILE A 114 0.58 -6.21 13.49
CA ILE A 114 0.92 -5.93 12.09
C ILE A 114 1.42 -7.24 11.46
N MET A 115 0.80 -7.62 10.35
CA MET A 115 1.17 -8.78 9.57
C MET A 115 1.41 -8.37 8.13
N SER A 116 2.48 -8.86 7.52
CA SER A 116 2.60 -8.82 6.06
C SER A 116 2.12 -10.14 5.45
N PHE A 117 1.63 -10.05 4.23
CA PHE A 117 1.16 -11.21 3.46
C PHE A 117 1.46 -11.02 1.97
N TRP A 118 1.35 -12.09 1.20
CA TRP A 118 1.42 -12.04 -0.27
C TRP A 118 0.28 -12.84 -0.88
N LEU A 119 -0.18 -12.43 -2.06
CA LEU A 119 -1.25 -13.11 -2.78
C LEU A 119 -0.64 -14.08 -3.80
N LYS A 120 -1.03 -15.34 -3.70
CA LYS A 120 -0.64 -16.39 -4.66
C LYS A 120 -1.51 -16.34 -5.93
N GLU A 121 -2.80 -16.08 -5.78
CA GLU A 121 -3.77 -15.98 -6.88
C GLU A 121 -4.71 -14.80 -6.66
N GLY A 122 -5.17 -14.21 -7.76
CA GLY A 122 -5.98 -12.99 -7.70
C GLY A 122 -5.16 -11.72 -7.47
N HIS A 123 -3.82 -11.81 -7.53
CA HIS A 123 -2.94 -10.66 -7.60
C HIS A 123 -3.29 -9.86 -8.87
N PRO A 124 -3.67 -8.58 -8.78
CA PRO A 124 -4.17 -7.86 -9.94
C PRO A 124 -3.09 -7.48 -10.97
N PHE A 125 -1.81 -7.65 -10.62
CA PHE A 125 -0.67 -7.03 -11.31
C PHE A 125 0.51 -8.01 -11.35
N TYR A 126 0.96 -8.48 -12.52
CA TYR A 126 2.23 -9.21 -12.70
C TYR A 126 2.68 -9.03 -14.17
N PRO A 127 3.97 -8.72 -14.44
CA PRO A 127 5.08 -8.52 -13.50
C PRO A 127 4.91 -7.25 -12.65
N VAL A 128 5.51 -7.23 -11.45
CA VAL A 128 5.49 -6.07 -10.55
C VAL A 128 6.90 -5.58 -10.24
N PHE A 129 7.11 -4.28 -10.23
CA PHE A 129 8.41 -3.69 -9.84
C PHE A 129 8.58 -3.66 -8.33
N TRP A 130 7.48 -3.45 -7.63
CA TRP A 130 7.38 -3.55 -6.18
C TRP A 130 5.94 -3.91 -5.81
N ASP A 131 5.80 -4.60 -4.67
CA ASP A 131 4.53 -4.87 -4.02
C ASP A 131 4.72 -4.90 -2.50
N PHE A 132 3.62 -4.66 -1.78
CA PHE A 132 3.52 -4.95 -0.37
C PHE A 132 2.06 -5.21 -0.02
N ALA A 133 1.84 -5.98 1.03
CA ALA A 133 0.51 -6.17 1.59
C ALA A 133 0.60 -6.35 3.10
N PHE A 134 -0.18 -5.55 3.84
CA PHE A 134 -0.21 -5.53 5.28
C PHE A 134 -1.65 -5.61 5.80
N LEU A 135 -1.83 -6.36 6.88
CA LEU A 135 -2.96 -6.27 7.79
C LEU A 135 -2.49 -5.57 9.07
N ILE A 136 -3.21 -4.55 9.49
CA ILE A 136 -2.96 -3.80 10.73
C ILE A 136 -4.21 -3.92 11.59
N GLU A 137 -4.10 -4.44 12.80
CA GLU A 137 -5.20 -4.44 13.77
C GLU A 137 -4.94 -3.41 14.85
N LYS A 138 -5.93 -2.56 15.12
CA LYS A 138 -5.84 -1.49 16.12
C LYS A 138 -7.21 -1.11 16.63
N ASN A 139 -7.39 -1.04 17.95
CA ASN A 139 -8.63 -0.56 18.57
C ASN A 139 -9.89 -1.27 18.06
N ASN A 140 -9.83 -2.60 17.91
CA ASN A 140 -10.90 -3.46 17.37
C ASN A 140 -11.18 -3.32 15.86
N ASP A 141 -10.48 -2.42 15.15
CA ASP A 141 -10.56 -2.30 13.69
C ASP A 141 -9.45 -3.12 13.01
N ALA A 142 -9.72 -3.56 11.78
CA ALA A 142 -8.76 -4.21 10.90
C ALA A 142 -8.54 -3.35 9.64
N ILE A 143 -7.30 -3.00 9.34
CA ILE A 143 -6.94 -2.16 8.21
C ILE A 143 -6.11 -2.99 7.24
N VAL A 144 -6.60 -3.11 6.01
CA VAL A 144 -5.89 -3.77 4.92
C VAL A 144 -5.22 -2.69 4.07
N PHE A 145 -3.90 -2.81 3.92
CA PHE A 145 -3.10 -1.92 3.09
C PHE A 145 -2.30 -2.73 2.07
N ILE A 146 -2.62 -2.55 0.78
CA ILE A 146 -1.95 -3.21 -0.33
C ILE A 146 -1.40 -2.12 -1.25
N GLY A 147 -0.19 -2.29 -1.75
CA GLY A 147 0.38 -1.47 -2.80
C GLY A 147 1.10 -2.33 -3.81
N SER A 148 1.06 -1.93 -5.07
CA SER A 148 1.88 -2.54 -6.11
C SER A 148 2.13 -1.57 -7.26
N SER A 149 3.16 -1.84 -8.05
CA SER A 149 3.28 -1.27 -9.40
C SER A 149 3.49 -2.37 -10.44
N SER A 150 2.90 -2.20 -11.62
CA SER A 150 3.13 -3.03 -12.81
C SER A 150 3.60 -2.21 -13.99
N ASP A 151 3.91 -2.89 -15.10
CA ASP A 151 4.02 -2.28 -16.42
C ASP A 151 2.74 -1.57 -16.88
#